data_AF-A0A444JGN4-F1
#
_entry.id   AF-A0A444JGN4-F1
#
_cell.length_a   1.000
_cell.length_b   1.000
_cell.length_c   1.000
_cell.angle_alpha   90.00
_cell.angle_beta   90.00
_cell.angle_gamma   90.00
#
_symmetry.space_group_name_H-M   'P 1'
#
loop_
_entity.id
_entity.type
_entity.pdbx_description
1 polymer ?
#
loop_
_entity_poly.entity_id
_entity_poly.type
_entity_poly.pdbx_seq_one_letter_code
_entity_poly.pdbx_strand_id
1 'polypeptide(L)'
;MKFCNSTLVLVFLLAVGSDIAAQDVHQPPSPIPLFKCGPGFTTYSVKSSDGVEGEGVRCVTIDNLKTVEGKYLSGVYWYGEGTWNDKKYRHIGCTYSSQGFQSFVTDIFGNGESYNNEVSSLLLTSSDNLKHIRVTGGGWNEEWVREPDGEAKSYRSTLKKVTNCGDHLEKASVTQLDGSSSEDGGIRCIKRDPYSSAPDIWYGEGEWNGKPYRHFGFISKGTDKILGTAADICNDPQYSCGQTAKNGLVITAEMDCWQKSKYLVTGDWNERWNGSNDYECEIFLQ
;
A
#
# COMPACT_ATOMS: atom_id res chain seq x y z
N MET A 1 53.51 -50.02 55.62
CA MET A 1 52.59 -50.64 54.64
C MET A 1 52.43 -49.69 53.46
N LYS A 2 52.67 -50.24 52.26
CA LYS A 2 52.18 -49.87 50.92
C LYS A 2 52.25 -48.40 50.45
N PHE A 3 53.21 -48.20 49.56
CA PHE A 3 53.25 -47.24 48.44
C PHE A 3 51.97 -47.21 47.60
N CYS A 4 51.68 -46.07 46.95
CA CYS A 4 51.40 -46.08 45.52
C CYS A 4 51.72 -44.73 44.85
N ASN A 5 52.49 -44.81 43.76
CA ASN A 5 53.03 -43.73 42.94
C ASN A 5 51.95 -43.01 42.12
N SER A 6 52.14 -41.70 41.95
CA SER A 6 51.49 -40.88 40.93
C SER A 6 52.21 -41.03 39.59
N THR A 7 51.50 -41.48 38.56
CA THR A 7 51.92 -41.33 37.15
C THR A 7 50.87 -40.50 36.45
N LEU A 8 51.19 -39.23 36.17
CA LEU A 8 50.39 -38.34 35.35
C LEU A 8 50.77 -38.59 33.88
N VAL A 9 49.87 -39.17 33.10
CA VAL A 9 50.03 -39.32 31.65
C VAL A 9 49.46 -38.07 30.98
N LEU A 10 50.32 -37.24 30.41
CA LEU A 10 49.94 -36.07 29.62
C LEU A 10 49.66 -36.54 28.18
N VAL A 11 48.39 -36.56 27.78
CA VAL A 11 47.99 -36.84 26.39
C VAL A 11 47.95 -35.50 25.64
N PHE A 12 48.92 -35.29 24.74
CA PHE A 12 48.89 -34.21 23.76
C PHE A 12 47.90 -34.58 22.64
N LEU A 13 46.71 -33.98 22.66
CA LEU A 13 45.79 -33.94 21.51
C LEU A 13 46.29 -32.87 20.54
N LEU A 14 46.91 -33.29 19.43
CA LEU A 14 47.18 -32.45 18.28
C LEU A 14 45.84 -32.14 17.59
N ALA A 15 45.30 -30.94 17.83
CA ALA A 15 44.22 -30.38 17.04
C ALA A 15 44.79 -30.01 15.66
N VAL A 16 44.45 -30.80 14.64
CA VAL A 16 44.70 -30.44 13.25
C VAL A 16 43.67 -29.37 12.89
N GLY A 17 44.09 -28.10 12.88
CA GLY A 17 43.29 -26.99 12.38
C GLY A 17 43.13 -27.13 10.88
N SER A 18 41.98 -27.65 10.46
CA SER A 18 41.54 -27.53 9.07
C SER A 18 40.94 -26.13 8.91
N ASP A 19 41.73 -25.20 8.36
CA ASP A 19 41.23 -23.95 7.81
C ASP A 19 40.32 -24.27 6.63
N ILE A 20 39.03 -24.50 6.91
CA ILE A 20 37.99 -24.48 5.89
C ILE A 20 37.78 -23.00 5.60
N ALA A 21 38.49 -22.50 4.59
CA ALA A 21 38.14 -21.27 3.92
C ALA A 21 36.69 -21.41 3.44
N ALA A 22 35.76 -20.76 4.14
CA ALA A 22 34.39 -20.61 3.68
C ALA A 22 34.44 -19.88 2.34
N GLN A 23 34.29 -20.63 1.24
CA GLN A 23 34.03 -20.03 -0.05
C GLN A 23 32.71 -19.28 0.09
N ASP A 24 32.81 -17.96 0.05
CA ASP A 24 31.70 -17.04 -0.10
C ASP A 24 31.09 -17.31 -1.49
N VAL A 25 30.21 -18.32 -1.53
CA VAL A 25 29.42 -18.63 -2.72
C VAL A 25 28.48 -17.45 -2.90
N HIS A 26 28.89 -16.50 -3.73
CA HIS A 26 28.03 -15.46 -4.28
C HIS A 26 26.86 -16.14 -5.00
N GLN A 27 25.79 -16.43 -4.26
CA GLN A 27 24.53 -16.81 -4.86
C GLN A 27 24.07 -15.63 -5.73
N PRO A 28 23.75 -15.87 -7.01
CA PRO A 28 23.19 -14.82 -7.84
C PRO A 28 21.93 -14.27 -7.17
N PRO A 29 21.68 -12.96 -7.24
CA PRO A 29 20.50 -12.38 -6.63
C PRO A 29 19.25 -13.08 -7.17
N SER A 30 18.33 -13.43 -6.28
CA SER A 30 17.08 -14.07 -6.68
C SER A 30 16.33 -13.15 -7.66
N PRO A 31 15.73 -13.70 -8.72
CA PRO A 31 15.03 -12.91 -9.71
C PRO A 31 13.89 -12.11 -9.05
N ILE A 32 13.76 -10.84 -9.41
CA ILE A 32 12.71 -9.98 -8.85
C ILE A 32 11.34 -10.56 -9.26
N PRO A 33 10.43 -10.83 -8.30
CA PRO A 33 9.12 -11.40 -8.56
C PRO A 33 8.23 -10.50 -9.43
N LEU A 34 7.38 -11.12 -10.24
CA LEU A 34 6.36 -10.45 -11.04
C LEU A 34 5.42 -9.63 -10.16
N PHE A 35 5.01 -8.46 -10.63
CA PHE A 35 4.03 -7.66 -9.88
C PHE A 35 2.64 -8.28 -9.98
N LYS A 36 1.98 -8.41 -8.83
CA LYS A 36 0.63 -8.94 -8.70
C LYS A 36 -0.13 -8.23 -7.60
N CYS A 37 -1.37 -7.87 -7.88
CA CYS A 37 -2.28 -7.39 -6.86
C CYS A 37 -2.84 -8.57 -6.06
N GLY A 38 -3.11 -8.35 -4.78
CA GLY A 38 -3.72 -9.38 -3.95
C GLY A 38 -5.18 -9.65 -4.28
N PRO A 39 -5.78 -10.62 -3.58
CA PRO A 39 -7.19 -10.95 -3.71
C PRO A 39 -8.06 -9.70 -3.56
N GLY A 40 -9.12 -9.57 -4.37
CA GLY A 40 -10.03 -8.40 -4.30
C GLY A 40 -9.62 -7.21 -5.18
N PHE A 41 -8.41 -7.24 -5.75
CA PHE A 41 -7.96 -6.32 -6.79
C PHE A 41 -7.77 -7.02 -8.13
N THR A 42 -7.94 -6.25 -9.20
CA THR A 42 -7.55 -6.63 -10.55
C THR A 42 -6.24 -5.93 -10.90
N THR A 43 -5.25 -6.70 -11.35
CA THR A 43 -3.98 -6.18 -11.87
C THR A 43 -4.17 -5.65 -13.29
N TYR A 44 -3.74 -4.41 -13.53
CA TYR A 44 -3.60 -3.82 -14.85
C TYR A 44 -2.15 -3.42 -15.09
N SER A 45 -1.67 -3.61 -16.31
CA SER A 45 -0.47 -2.93 -16.79
C SER A 45 -0.84 -1.60 -17.41
N VAL A 46 0.06 -0.63 -17.28
CA VAL A 46 -0.13 0.75 -17.72
C VAL A 46 0.78 1.05 -18.89
N LYS A 47 0.24 1.78 -19.87
CA LYS A 47 1.00 2.37 -20.96
C LYS A 47 0.63 3.83 -21.14
N SER A 48 1.59 4.65 -21.55
CA SER A 48 1.28 5.98 -22.07
C SER A 48 0.37 5.90 -23.30
N SER A 49 -0.58 6.83 -23.34
CA SER A 49 -1.47 7.02 -24.50
C SER A 49 -1.16 8.31 -25.27
N ASP A 50 -0.16 9.08 -24.85
CA ASP A 50 0.27 10.34 -25.47
C ASP A 50 1.70 10.29 -26.06
N GLY A 51 2.31 9.10 -26.08
CA GLY A 51 3.62 8.87 -26.69
C GLY A 51 4.82 9.22 -25.79
N VAL A 52 4.56 9.65 -24.55
CA VAL A 52 5.61 9.78 -23.53
C VAL A 52 6.05 8.39 -23.08
N GLU A 53 7.33 8.17 -22.86
CA GLU A 53 7.78 6.90 -22.30
C GLU A 53 7.24 6.73 -20.88
N GLY A 54 6.46 5.67 -20.67
CA GLY A 54 5.77 5.47 -19.41
C GLY A 54 5.18 4.06 -19.31
N GLU A 55 5.48 3.41 -18.19
CA GLU A 55 4.97 2.10 -17.84
C GLU A 55 4.65 2.01 -16.34
N GLY A 56 3.88 0.99 -15.98
CA GLY A 56 3.57 0.74 -14.58
C GLY A 56 2.46 -0.26 -14.43
N VAL A 57 1.88 -0.26 -13.23
CA VAL A 57 0.81 -1.17 -12.84
C VAL A 57 -0.25 -0.46 -12.02
N ARG A 58 -1.46 -1.00 -12.05
CA ARG A 58 -2.55 -0.59 -11.15
C ARG A 58 -3.14 -1.81 -10.46
N CYS A 59 -3.40 -1.67 -9.16
CA CYS A 59 -4.31 -2.55 -8.44
C CYS A 59 -5.65 -1.85 -8.34
N VAL A 60 -6.61 -2.31 -9.13
CA VAL A 60 -7.92 -1.65 -9.28
C VAL A 60 -9.00 -2.50 -8.65
N THR A 61 -9.84 -1.89 -7.83
CA THR A 61 -11.09 -2.49 -7.38
C THR A 61 -12.25 -1.55 -7.66
N ILE A 62 -13.45 -2.12 -7.63
CA ILE A 62 -14.67 -1.44 -8.02
C ILE A 62 -15.72 -1.71 -6.95
N ASP A 63 -16.23 -0.65 -6.35
CA ASP A 63 -17.36 -0.70 -5.43
C ASP A 63 -18.46 0.24 -5.92
N ASN A 64 -19.65 -0.31 -6.12
CA ASN A 64 -20.82 0.41 -6.63
C ASN A 64 -20.57 1.11 -7.98
N LEU A 65 -20.02 0.38 -8.97
CA LEU A 65 -19.77 0.89 -10.31
C LEU A 65 -21.00 1.60 -10.87
N LYS A 66 -20.82 2.85 -11.27
CA LYS A 66 -21.81 3.59 -12.06
C LYS A 66 -21.13 4.28 -13.21
N THR A 67 -21.88 4.46 -14.28
CA THR A 67 -21.45 5.26 -15.41
C THR A 67 -22.14 6.63 -15.37
N VAL A 68 -21.34 7.69 -15.28
CA VAL A 68 -21.80 9.08 -15.33
C VAL A 68 -21.82 9.53 -16.80
N GLU A 69 -22.89 10.21 -17.22
CA GLU A 69 -23.11 10.65 -18.61
C GLU A 69 -23.01 9.51 -19.64
N GLY A 70 -23.29 8.27 -19.22
CA GLY A 70 -23.19 7.09 -20.09
C GLY A 70 -21.77 6.74 -20.54
N LYS A 71 -20.73 7.42 -20.03
CA LYS A 71 -19.33 7.23 -20.43
C LYS A 71 -18.33 7.05 -19.28
N TYR A 72 -18.42 7.85 -18.21
CA TYR A 72 -17.34 7.95 -17.21
C TYR A 72 -17.56 7.06 -15.98
N LEU A 73 -16.51 6.45 -15.45
CA LEU A 73 -16.60 5.44 -14.38
C LEU A 73 -16.51 6.03 -12.96
N SER A 74 -17.56 5.90 -12.15
CA SER A 74 -17.51 6.18 -10.70
C SER A 74 -17.46 4.89 -9.87
N GLY A 75 -16.90 4.96 -8.66
CA GLY A 75 -16.76 3.80 -7.77
C GLY A 75 -15.54 2.95 -8.09
N VAL A 76 -14.51 3.53 -8.71
CA VAL A 76 -13.23 2.88 -9.01
C VAL A 76 -12.21 3.37 -7.99
N TYR A 77 -11.44 2.46 -7.40
CA TYR A 77 -10.39 2.76 -6.43
C TYR A 77 -9.11 2.05 -6.87
N TRP A 78 -7.96 2.73 -6.80
CA TRP A 78 -6.71 2.13 -7.23
C TRP A 78 -5.48 2.55 -6.43
N TYR A 79 -4.55 1.62 -6.37
CA TYR A 79 -3.13 1.87 -6.16
C TYR A 79 -2.42 1.87 -7.51
N GLY A 80 -1.38 2.70 -7.68
CA GLY A 80 -0.52 2.69 -8.85
C GLY A 80 0.95 2.92 -8.52
N GLU A 81 1.83 2.25 -9.29
CA GLU A 81 3.26 2.54 -9.31
C GLU A 81 3.83 2.32 -10.70
N GLY A 82 4.98 2.93 -10.97
CA GLY A 82 5.67 2.75 -12.24
C GLY A 82 6.79 3.76 -12.47
N THR A 83 7.11 3.95 -13.74
CA THR A 83 8.09 4.92 -14.22
C THR A 83 7.45 5.73 -15.34
N TRP A 84 7.62 7.05 -15.30
CA TRP A 84 7.19 7.98 -16.33
C TRP A 84 8.34 8.90 -16.68
N ASN A 85 8.81 8.92 -17.93
CA ASN A 85 9.99 9.70 -18.35
C ASN A 85 11.19 9.49 -17.41
N ASP A 86 11.57 8.22 -17.19
CA ASP A 86 12.61 7.74 -16.26
C ASP A 86 12.42 8.09 -14.77
N LYS A 87 11.28 8.69 -14.41
CA LYS A 87 10.97 9.07 -13.04
C LYS A 87 10.01 8.09 -12.40
N LYS A 88 10.39 7.58 -11.23
CA LYS A 88 9.55 6.66 -10.46
C LYS A 88 8.39 7.40 -9.82
N TYR A 89 7.21 6.77 -9.81
CA TYR A 89 6.03 7.29 -9.14
C TYR A 89 5.31 6.19 -8.37
N ARG A 90 4.55 6.62 -7.36
CA ARG A 90 3.63 5.79 -6.58
C ARG A 90 2.46 6.68 -6.19
N HIS A 91 1.23 6.19 -6.31
CA HIS A 91 0.04 6.97 -5.96
C HIS A 91 -1.13 6.10 -5.56
N ILE A 92 -2.11 6.74 -4.95
CA ILE A 92 -3.45 6.18 -4.72
C ILE A 92 -4.49 7.11 -5.32
N GLY A 93 -5.62 6.56 -5.76
CA GLY A 93 -6.70 7.38 -6.32
C GLY A 93 -8.04 6.66 -6.30
N CYS A 94 -9.08 7.45 -6.57
CA CYS A 94 -10.44 6.95 -6.67
C CYS A 94 -11.35 7.89 -7.47
N THR A 95 -12.54 7.39 -7.80
CA THR A 95 -13.57 8.11 -8.53
C THR A 95 -14.91 8.14 -7.77
N TYR A 96 -15.50 9.32 -7.60
CA TYR A 96 -16.80 9.52 -6.94
C TYR A 96 -17.84 10.10 -7.91
N SER A 97 -19.12 9.94 -7.54
CA SER A 97 -20.27 10.48 -8.28
C SER A 97 -21.19 11.39 -7.46
N SER A 98 -20.88 11.70 -6.19
CA SER A 98 -21.83 12.35 -5.28
C SER A 98 -22.15 13.83 -5.58
N GLN A 99 -21.30 14.56 -6.32
CA GLN A 99 -21.53 15.97 -6.68
C GLN A 99 -21.15 16.30 -8.14
N GLY A 100 -21.19 15.29 -9.00
CA GLY A 100 -20.56 15.33 -10.33
C GLY A 100 -19.49 14.25 -10.43
N PHE A 101 -19.00 14.02 -11.65
CA PHE A 101 -17.90 13.10 -11.87
C PHE A 101 -16.60 13.76 -11.40
N GLN A 102 -15.98 13.21 -10.36
CA GLN A 102 -14.69 13.68 -9.87
C GLN A 102 -13.80 12.48 -9.58
N SER A 103 -12.63 12.48 -10.21
CA SER A 103 -11.59 11.49 -9.95
C SER A 103 -10.37 12.21 -9.44
N PHE A 104 -9.78 11.70 -8.37
CA PHE A 104 -8.52 12.22 -7.87
C PHE A 104 -7.45 11.15 -7.80
N VAL A 105 -6.21 11.60 -7.84
CA VAL A 105 -5.01 10.82 -7.58
C VAL A 105 -4.07 11.68 -6.76
N THR A 106 -3.40 11.04 -5.81
CA THR A 106 -2.43 11.69 -4.95
C THR A 106 -1.17 10.86 -4.86
N ASP A 107 -0.02 11.49 -5.08
CA ASP A 107 1.29 10.84 -5.04
C ASP A 107 1.73 10.52 -3.61
N ILE A 108 2.37 9.36 -3.44
CA ILE A 108 3.17 9.02 -2.27
C ILE A 108 4.62 9.43 -2.58
N PHE A 109 5.22 10.23 -1.69
CA PHE A 109 6.52 10.84 -1.95
C PHE A 109 7.51 10.73 -0.77
N GLY A 110 8.80 10.84 -1.08
CA GLY A 110 9.90 10.86 -0.11
C GLY A 110 10.60 9.52 0.11
N ASN A 111 10.30 8.50 -0.71
CA ASN A 111 10.83 7.14 -0.58
C ASN A 111 11.65 6.71 -1.81
N GLY A 112 11.96 7.66 -2.70
CA GLY A 112 12.62 7.45 -4.00
C GLY A 112 11.72 7.73 -5.20
N GLU A 113 10.46 8.09 -4.98
CA GLU A 113 9.58 8.66 -5.99
C GLU A 113 10.04 10.08 -6.38
N SER A 114 9.65 10.52 -7.58
CA SER A 114 10.03 11.83 -8.15
C SER A 114 8.88 12.83 -8.25
N TYR A 115 7.66 12.41 -7.90
CA TYR A 115 6.45 13.21 -8.03
C TYR A 115 5.77 13.35 -6.66
N ASN A 116 5.24 14.54 -6.38
CA ASN A 116 4.59 14.91 -5.13
C ASN A 116 3.41 15.85 -5.44
N ASN A 117 2.45 15.34 -6.19
CA ASN A 117 1.32 16.11 -6.68
C ASN A 117 -0.02 15.50 -6.25
N GLU A 118 -1.06 16.32 -6.38
CA GLU A 118 -2.45 15.89 -6.35
C GLU A 118 -3.14 16.39 -7.63
N VAL A 119 -3.91 15.51 -8.26
CA VAL A 119 -4.69 15.83 -9.46
C VAL A 119 -6.13 15.40 -9.24
N SER A 120 -7.08 16.32 -9.37
CA SER A 120 -8.51 16.10 -9.08
C SER A 120 -9.42 16.19 -10.32
N SER A 121 -8.83 16.20 -11.53
CA SER A 121 -9.53 16.40 -12.80
C SER A 121 -9.33 15.23 -13.77
N LEU A 122 -9.08 14.03 -13.26
CA LEU A 122 -8.94 12.84 -14.09
C LEU A 122 -10.31 12.37 -14.58
N LEU A 123 -10.35 11.78 -15.76
CA LEU A 123 -11.53 11.18 -16.39
C LEU A 123 -11.21 9.73 -16.75
N LEU A 124 -12.00 8.80 -16.21
CA LEU A 124 -11.86 7.37 -16.45
C LEU A 124 -13.00 6.89 -17.34
N THR A 125 -12.65 6.18 -18.41
CA THR A 125 -13.60 5.52 -19.31
C THR A 125 -13.17 4.08 -19.52
N SER A 126 -14.10 3.17 -19.79
CA SER A 126 -13.78 1.77 -20.04
C SER A 126 -14.33 1.27 -21.37
N SER A 127 -13.61 0.33 -21.98
CA SER A 127 -14.11 -0.55 -23.02
C SER A 127 -13.93 -2.03 -22.64
N ASP A 128 -14.56 -2.90 -23.44
CA ASP A 128 -14.34 -4.35 -23.42
C ASP A 128 -14.56 -4.99 -22.05
N ASN A 129 -15.64 -4.57 -21.36
CA ASN A 129 -16.01 -5.04 -20.03
C ASN A 129 -14.87 -4.85 -19.01
N LEU A 130 -14.34 -3.62 -18.91
CA LEU A 130 -13.24 -3.25 -18.00
C LEU A 130 -11.90 -3.89 -18.35
N LYS A 131 -11.73 -4.54 -19.50
CA LYS A 131 -10.39 -5.00 -19.93
C LYS A 131 -9.46 -3.83 -20.24
N HIS A 132 -10.04 -2.73 -20.71
CA HIS A 132 -9.32 -1.49 -20.97
C HIS A 132 -9.97 -0.36 -20.16
N ILE A 133 -9.15 0.41 -19.47
CA ILE A 133 -9.54 1.67 -18.84
C ILE A 133 -8.63 2.76 -19.39
N ARG A 134 -9.22 3.80 -19.98
CA ARG A 134 -8.50 4.98 -20.42
C ARG A 134 -8.67 6.09 -19.41
N VAL A 135 -7.55 6.68 -19.02
CA VAL A 135 -7.45 7.84 -18.12
C VAL A 135 -7.00 9.05 -18.92
N THR A 136 -7.70 10.17 -18.78
CA THR A 136 -7.32 11.45 -19.38
C THR A 136 -7.55 12.61 -18.42
N GLY A 137 -6.92 13.76 -18.68
CA GLY A 137 -7.14 15.00 -17.92
C GLY A 137 -6.06 15.26 -16.88
N GLY A 138 -5.97 16.50 -16.38
CA GLY A 138 -4.99 16.86 -15.35
C GLY A 138 -3.52 16.64 -15.73
N GLY A 139 -3.20 16.60 -17.03
CA GLY A 139 -1.85 16.29 -17.53
C GLY A 139 -1.49 14.80 -17.50
N TRP A 140 -2.46 13.93 -17.21
CA TRP A 140 -2.27 12.48 -17.10
C TRP A 140 -3.02 11.75 -18.23
N ASN A 141 -2.30 11.00 -19.06
CA ASN A 141 -2.90 10.25 -20.17
C ASN A 141 -2.40 8.81 -20.23
N GLU A 142 -3.22 7.88 -19.76
CA GLU A 142 -2.86 6.46 -19.64
C GLU A 142 -3.91 5.54 -20.26
N GLU A 143 -3.43 4.38 -20.67
CA GLU A 143 -4.26 3.21 -20.88
C GLU A 143 -3.87 2.11 -19.89
N TRP A 144 -4.86 1.58 -19.20
CA TRP A 144 -4.73 0.44 -18.30
C TRP A 144 -5.29 -0.78 -19.01
N VAL A 145 -4.45 -1.79 -19.17
CA VAL A 145 -4.81 -3.05 -19.82
C VAL A 145 -4.79 -4.16 -18.76
N ARG A 146 -5.94 -4.83 -18.60
CA ARG A 146 -6.11 -5.88 -17.60
C ARG A 146 -5.19 -7.06 -17.89
N GLU A 147 -4.46 -7.51 -16.87
CA GLU A 147 -3.63 -8.71 -16.96
C GLU A 147 -4.50 -9.97 -16.82
N PRO A 148 -4.53 -10.87 -17.83
CA PRO A 148 -5.44 -12.02 -17.84
C PRO A 148 -5.18 -13.04 -16.72
N ASP A 149 -3.91 -13.21 -16.33
CA ASP A 149 -3.46 -14.10 -15.24
C ASP A 149 -3.25 -13.35 -13.91
N GLY A 150 -3.54 -12.05 -13.89
CA GLY A 150 -3.35 -11.18 -12.73
C GLY A 150 -1.89 -10.81 -12.46
N GLU A 151 -0.96 -11.12 -13.36
CA GLU A 151 0.48 -10.85 -13.18
C GLU A 151 1.01 -9.94 -14.29
N ALA A 152 1.58 -8.80 -13.89
CA ALA A 152 2.12 -7.83 -14.84
C ALA A 152 3.48 -8.29 -15.38
N LYS A 153 3.48 -8.90 -16.57
CA LYS A 153 4.67 -9.53 -17.17
C LYS A 153 5.80 -8.55 -17.45
N SER A 154 5.46 -7.34 -17.87
CA SER A 154 6.42 -6.30 -18.24
C SER A 154 6.96 -5.51 -17.06
N TYR A 155 6.40 -5.64 -15.86
CA TYR A 155 6.72 -4.76 -14.74
C TYR A 155 7.29 -5.51 -13.53
N ARG A 156 8.24 -4.85 -12.87
CA ARG A 156 8.84 -5.27 -11.58
C ARG A 156 8.92 -4.05 -10.68
N SER A 157 8.45 -4.20 -9.45
CA SER A 157 8.57 -3.11 -8.48
C SER A 157 10.04 -2.88 -8.14
N THR A 158 10.48 -1.64 -8.24
CA THR A 158 11.83 -1.20 -7.80
C THR A 158 11.77 -0.10 -6.75
N LEU A 159 10.58 0.13 -6.21
CA LEU A 159 10.33 1.15 -5.20
C LEU A 159 10.68 0.61 -3.81
N LYS A 160 11.20 1.50 -2.97
CA LYS A 160 11.52 1.17 -1.58
C LYS A 160 10.26 1.16 -0.72
N LYS A 161 10.40 0.61 0.50
CA LYS A 161 9.41 0.65 1.57
C LYS A 161 8.99 2.11 1.81
N VAL A 162 7.68 2.36 1.90
CA VAL A 162 7.17 3.68 2.25
C VAL A 162 7.46 3.97 3.72
N THR A 163 8.04 5.14 3.97
CA THR A 163 8.30 5.72 5.29
C THR A 163 7.77 7.14 5.39
N ASN A 164 7.47 7.80 4.26
CA ASN A 164 6.86 9.11 4.15
C ASN A 164 5.72 9.10 3.12
N CYS A 165 4.70 9.94 3.33
CA CYS A 165 3.50 9.96 2.51
C CYS A 165 3.45 11.09 1.48
N GLY A 166 4.38 12.04 1.53
CA GLY A 166 4.32 13.27 0.73
C GLY A 166 3.44 14.34 1.39
N ASP A 167 3.16 15.41 0.65
CA ASP A 167 2.52 16.61 1.21
C ASP A 167 0.99 16.57 1.15
N HIS A 168 0.44 15.69 0.32
CA HIS A 168 -0.98 15.63 -0.03
C HIS A 168 -1.71 14.46 0.66
N LEU A 169 -1.00 13.67 1.44
CA LEU A 169 -1.53 12.54 2.20
C LEU A 169 -1.21 12.72 3.68
N GLU A 170 -2.19 12.44 4.51
CA GLU A 170 -1.98 12.37 5.94
C GLU A 170 -1.20 11.11 6.28
N LYS A 171 -0.09 11.27 7.00
CA LYS A 171 0.68 10.16 7.53
C LYS A 171 0.15 9.77 8.91
N ALA A 172 -0.15 8.49 9.11
CA ALA A 172 -0.46 7.93 10.42
C ALA A 172 0.43 6.74 10.76
N SER A 173 0.84 6.63 12.01
CA SER A 173 1.51 5.43 12.54
C SER A 173 0.51 4.45 13.11
N VAL A 174 0.76 3.16 12.94
CA VAL A 174 -0.11 2.08 13.43
C VAL A 174 0.36 1.60 14.80
N THR A 175 -0.58 1.46 15.74
CA THR A 175 -0.39 0.79 17.03
C THR A 175 -1.50 -0.24 17.24
N GLN A 176 -1.35 -1.14 18.20
CA GLN A 176 -2.48 -1.97 18.63
C GLN A 176 -3.51 -1.14 19.41
N LEU A 177 -4.74 -1.65 19.56
CA LEU A 177 -5.81 -0.95 20.28
C LEU A 177 -5.51 -0.74 21.77
N ASP A 178 -4.81 -1.68 22.40
CA ASP A 178 -4.37 -1.58 23.79
C ASP A 178 -3.26 -0.53 23.99
N GLY A 179 -2.84 0.16 22.92
CA GLY A 179 -1.83 1.19 22.93
C GLY A 179 -0.41 0.63 22.94
N SER A 180 -0.22 -0.69 22.95
CA SER A 180 1.08 -1.28 22.71
C SER A 180 1.55 -0.92 21.30
N SER A 181 2.85 -0.63 21.16
CA SER A 181 3.46 -0.63 19.84
C SER A 181 3.23 -2.02 19.26
N SER A 182 2.65 -2.11 18.07
CA SER A 182 2.78 -3.36 17.32
C SER A 182 4.29 -3.60 17.19
N GLU A 183 4.78 -4.76 17.65
CA GLU A 183 6.20 -5.14 17.56
C GLU A 183 6.73 -5.00 16.11
N ASP A 184 5.81 -4.93 15.14
CA ASP A 184 6.00 -4.84 13.71
C ASP A 184 5.47 -3.54 13.04
N GLY A 185 5.48 -2.39 13.73
CA GLY A 185 5.02 -1.04 13.29
C GLY A 185 4.69 -0.79 11.79
N GLY A 186 3.56 -0.12 11.53
CA GLY A 186 3.15 0.25 10.18
C GLY A 186 2.91 1.76 10.00
N ILE A 187 2.84 2.18 8.74
CA ILE A 187 2.35 3.50 8.36
C ILE A 187 1.06 3.39 7.53
N ARG A 188 0.26 4.44 7.57
CA ARG A 188 -0.86 4.67 6.66
C ARG A 188 -0.65 6.02 5.98
N CYS A 189 -0.77 6.05 4.67
CA CYS A 189 -0.87 7.27 3.88
C CYS A 189 -2.32 7.42 3.48
N ILE A 190 -3.00 8.37 4.12
CA ILE A 190 -4.45 8.50 4.12
C ILE A 190 -4.83 9.71 3.28
N LYS A 191 -5.75 9.50 2.35
CA LYS A 191 -6.48 10.59 1.70
C LYS A 191 -7.86 10.70 2.32
N ARG A 192 -8.28 11.94 2.55
CA ARG A 192 -9.57 12.28 3.14
C ARG A 192 -10.28 13.31 2.28
N ASP A 193 -11.59 13.18 2.19
CA ASP A 193 -12.48 14.26 1.79
C ASP A 193 -12.38 15.34 2.89
N PRO A 194 -12.10 16.60 2.54
CA PRO A 194 -12.04 17.69 3.53
C PRO A 194 -13.32 17.84 4.35
N TYR A 195 -14.46 17.35 3.86
CA TYR A 195 -15.75 17.39 4.55
C TYR A 195 -16.09 16.09 5.30
N SER A 196 -15.19 15.12 5.32
CA SER A 196 -15.35 13.83 6.02
C SER A 196 -14.42 13.76 7.22
N SER A 197 -14.90 13.18 8.32
CA SER A 197 -14.06 12.79 9.46
C SER A 197 -13.33 11.47 9.22
N ALA A 198 -13.83 10.65 8.29
CA ALA A 198 -13.29 9.34 7.95
C ALA A 198 -12.26 9.40 6.81
N PRO A 199 -11.26 8.50 6.78
CA PRO A 199 -10.43 8.31 5.59
C PRO A 199 -11.33 7.99 4.38
N ASP A 200 -10.89 8.26 3.17
CA ASP A 200 -11.56 7.83 1.95
C ASP A 200 -10.89 6.60 1.37
N ILE A 201 -9.58 6.74 1.14
CA ILE A 201 -8.69 5.72 0.66
C ILE A 201 -7.39 5.81 1.45
N TRP A 202 -6.68 4.70 1.55
CA TRP A 202 -5.37 4.67 2.18
C TRP A 202 -4.46 3.63 1.54
N TYR A 203 -3.17 3.94 1.56
CA TYR A 203 -2.12 2.97 1.39
C TYR A 203 -1.53 2.62 2.76
N GLY A 204 -1.22 1.35 3.00
CA GLY A 204 -0.53 0.92 4.20
C GLY A 204 0.67 0.06 3.89
N GLU A 205 1.73 0.24 4.66
CA GLU A 205 2.93 -0.60 4.59
C GLU A 205 3.55 -0.72 5.98
N GLY A 206 4.05 -1.90 6.31
CA GLY A 206 4.53 -2.23 7.65
C GLY A 206 4.93 -3.69 7.74
N GLU A 207 5.00 -4.20 8.95
CA GLU A 207 5.19 -5.62 9.23
C GLU A 207 4.03 -6.14 10.09
N TRP A 208 3.73 -7.42 10.00
CA TRP A 208 2.73 -8.07 10.82
C TRP A 208 3.13 -9.52 11.10
N ASN A 209 3.31 -9.87 12.37
CA ASN A 209 3.88 -11.14 12.81
C ASN A 209 5.21 -11.44 12.11
N GLY A 210 6.10 -10.44 12.05
CA GLY A 210 7.41 -10.51 11.40
C GLY A 210 7.39 -10.64 9.88
N LYS A 211 6.23 -10.46 9.22
CA LYS A 211 6.11 -10.47 7.75
C LYS A 211 5.81 -9.07 7.21
N PRO A 212 6.55 -8.57 6.21
CA PRO A 212 6.21 -7.31 5.58
C PRO A 212 4.82 -7.39 4.93
N TYR A 213 4.10 -6.28 4.88
CA TYR A 213 2.87 -6.16 4.12
C TYR A 213 2.82 -4.82 3.39
N ARG A 214 2.05 -4.82 2.30
CA ARG A 214 1.58 -3.61 1.63
C ARG A 214 0.12 -3.82 1.31
N HIS A 215 -0.73 -2.84 1.58
CA HIS A 215 -2.12 -2.91 1.20
C HIS A 215 -2.63 -1.58 0.67
N PHE A 216 -3.73 -1.68 -0.07
CA PHE A 216 -4.56 -0.55 -0.42
C PHE A 216 -5.95 -0.80 0.13
N GLY A 217 -6.55 0.22 0.70
CA GLY A 217 -7.90 0.16 1.26
C GLY A 217 -8.72 1.39 0.94
N PHE A 218 -10.03 1.23 1.06
CA PHE A 218 -11.01 2.25 0.77
C PHE A 218 -12.24 2.09 1.66
N ILE A 219 -12.95 3.20 1.88
CA ILE A 219 -14.22 3.20 2.58
C ILE A 219 -15.37 2.85 1.64
N SER A 220 -16.26 2.00 2.13
CA SER A 220 -17.61 1.81 1.62
C SER A 220 -18.58 2.44 2.62
N LYS A 221 -19.39 3.41 2.17
CA LYS A 221 -20.34 4.11 3.07
C LYS A 221 -21.44 3.14 3.53
N GLY A 222 -21.54 2.92 4.84
CA GLY A 222 -22.71 2.32 5.50
C GLY A 222 -23.71 3.37 5.98
N THR A 223 -24.91 2.96 6.41
CA THR A 223 -25.95 3.88 6.92
C THR A 223 -25.59 4.49 8.26
N ASP A 224 -24.98 3.70 9.16
CA ASP A 224 -24.73 4.08 10.56
C ASP A 224 -23.27 3.88 10.99
N LYS A 225 -22.43 3.35 10.09
CA LYS A 225 -21.02 3.05 10.33
C LYS A 225 -20.20 3.35 9.07
N ILE A 226 -18.97 3.80 9.29
CA ILE A 226 -17.95 3.87 8.26
C ILE A 226 -17.33 2.48 8.14
N LEU A 227 -17.58 1.82 7.01
CA LEU A 227 -17.08 0.48 6.73
C LEU A 227 -15.92 0.56 5.74
N GLY A 228 -14.96 -0.32 5.86
CA GLY A 228 -13.78 -0.36 4.99
C GLY A 228 -13.54 -1.74 4.41
N THR A 229 -12.86 -1.75 3.28
CA THR A 229 -12.28 -2.96 2.67
C THR A 229 -10.83 -2.66 2.34
N ALA A 230 -9.95 -3.64 2.56
CA ALA A 230 -8.55 -3.56 2.17
C ALA A 230 -8.05 -4.89 1.61
N ALA A 231 -7.06 -4.82 0.75
CA ALA A 231 -6.38 -6.00 0.26
C ALA A 231 -4.89 -5.72 0.03
N ASP A 232 -4.10 -6.78 0.16
CA ASP A 232 -2.66 -6.70 0.05
C ASP A 232 -2.21 -6.55 -1.41
N ILE A 233 -1.00 -6.05 -1.60
CA ILE A 233 -0.28 -6.04 -2.87
C ILE A 233 0.76 -7.15 -2.80
N CYS A 234 0.53 -8.23 -3.55
CA CYS A 234 1.23 -9.50 -3.41
C CYS A 234 2.34 -9.70 -4.46
N ASN A 235 3.19 -8.70 -4.62
CA ASN A 235 4.28 -8.72 -5.58
C ASN A 235 5.59 -9.31 -5.03
N ASP A 236 5.62 -9.81 -3.79
CA ASP A 236 6.77 -10.48 -3.19
C ASP A 236 6.29 -11.65 -2.31
N PRO A 237 6.83 -12.88 -2.48
CA PRO A 237 6.41 -14.05 -1.70
C PRO A 237 6.70 -13.95 -0.19
N GLN A 238 7.58 -13.04 0.24
CA GLN A 238 7.83 -12.76 1.65
C GLN A 238 6.71 -11.90 2.26
N TYR A 239 5.94 -11.20 1.44
CA TYR A 239 4.89 -10.32 1.89
C TYR A 239 3.64 -11.11 2.27
N SER A 240 2.92 -10.62 3.26
CA SER A 240 1.55 -11.05 3.52
C SER A 240 0.69 -10.80 2.27
N CYS A 241 -0.16 -11.78 1.96
CA CYS A 241 -1.04 -11.73 0.80
C CYS A 241 -2.45 -12.19 1.17
N GLY A 242 -3.27 -11.25 1.62
CA GLY A 242 -4.65 -11.47 2.00
C GLY A 242 -5.56 -10.33 1.57
N GLN A 243 -6.81 -10.44 1.99
CA GLN A 243 -7.82 -9.39 1.89
C GLN A 243 -8.71 -9.45 3.12
N THR A 244 -9.28 -8.31 3.47
CA THR A 244 -10.42 -8.27 4.39
C THR A 244 -11.66 -8.81 3.68
N ALA A 245 -12.65 -9.25 4.44
CA ALA A 245 -14.00 -9.38 3.92
C ALA A 245 -14.47 -8.02 3.35
N LYS A 246 -15.40 -8.06 2.39
CA LYS A 246 -16.07 -6.84 1.93
C LYS A 246 -16.77 -6.20 3.13
N ASN A 247 -16.46 -4.92 3.40
CA ASN A 247 -16.91 -4.19 4.58
C ASN A 247 -16.50 -4.83 5.91
N GLY A 248 -15.41 -5.62 5.91
CA GLY A 248 -14.90 -6.32 7.09
C GLY A 248 -14.24 -5.38 8.11
N LEU A 249 -13.92 -4.15 7.72
CA LEU A 249 -13.37 -3.14 8.62
C LEU A 249 -14.47 -2.19 9.09
N VAL A 250 -14.42 -1.82 10.37
CA VAL A 250 -15.21 -0.74 10.96
C VAL A 250 -14.24 0.34 11.44
N ILE A 251 -14.38 1.55 10.89
CA ILE A 251 -13.47 2.66 11.16
C ILE A 251 -14.20 3.72 11.97
N THR A 252 -13.66 4.05 13.14
CA THR A 252 -14.21 5.08 14.03
C THR A 252 -13.18 6.19 14.17
N ALA A 253 -13.55 7.41 13.78
CA ALA A 253 -12.73 8.58 14.04
C ALA A 253 -12.83 8.96 15.53
N GLU A 254 -11.71 8.89 16.24
CA GLU A 254 -11.54 9.45 17.58
C GLU A 254 -11.16 10.93 17.41
N MET A 255 -12.14 11.77 17.08
CA MET A 255 -11.91 13.22 17.04
C MET A 255 -12.03 13.79 18.46
N ASP A 256 -10.92 14.27 19.00
CA ASP A 256 -10.92 15.22 20.10
C ASP A 256 -10.47 16.57 19.53
N CYS A 257 -11.16 17.65 19.89
CA CYS A 257 -10.81 18.99 19.42
C CYS A 257 -9.37 19.26 19.84
N TRP A 258 -8.54 19.79 18.92
CA TRP A 258 -7.12 20.08 19.15
C TRP A 258 -6.19 18.86 19.25
N GLN A 259 -6.63 17.66 18.84
CA GLN A 259 -5.76 16.49 18.77
C GLN A 259 -5.48 16.05 17.34
N LYS A 260 -4.34 15.37 17.19
CA LYS A 260 -4.02 14.63 15.98
C LYS A 260 -5.12 13.64 15.64
N SER A 261 -5.39 13.46 14.35
CA SER A 261 -6.34 12.44 13.88
C SER A 261 -6.02 11.08 14.46
N LYS A 262 -7.05 10.43 14.98
CA LYS A 262 -6.96 9.08 15.51
C LYS A 262 -8.10 8.25 14.93
N TYR A 263 -7.76 7.05 14.46
CA TYR A 263 -8.74 6.10 13.93
C TYR A 263 -8.64 4.79 14.68
N LEU A 264 -9.77 4.31 15.19
CA LEU A 264 -9.91 2.92 15.62
C LEU A 264 -10.39 2.10 14.42
N VAL A 265 -9.64 1.07 14.09
CA VAL A 265 -9.97 0.14 13.01
C VAL A 265 -10.17 -1.25 13.61
N THR A 266 -11.41 -1.71 13.54
CA THR A 266 -11.88 -2.96 14.14
C THR A 266 -12.50 -3.87 13.10
N GLY A 267 -12.82 -5.11 13.47
CA GLY A 267 -13.38 -6.13 12.57
C GLY A 267 -12.28 -7.12 12.19
N ASP A 268 -11.96 -7.19 10.90
CA ASP A 268 -10.87 -8.05 10.42
C ASP A 268 -9.49 -7.59 10.91
N TRP A 269 -9.36 -6.30 11.24
CA TRP A 269 -8.17 -5.71 11.86
C TRP A 269 -8.45 -5.28 13.29
N ASN A 270 -7.38 -5.04 14.04
CA ASN A 270 -7.42 -4.58 15.42
C ASN A 270 -6.33 -3.51 15.64
N GLU A 271 -6.49 -2.37 14.97
CA GLU A 271 -5.46 -1.34 14.85
C GLU A 271 -5.97 0.02 15.34
N ARG A 272 -5.05 0.84 15.87
CA ARG A 272 -5.24 2.28 16.03
C ARG A 272 -4.27 3.01 15.11
N TRP A 273 -4.77 3.95 14.32
CA TRP A 273 -3.95 4.82 13.48
C TRP A 273 -3.83 6.17 14.16
N ASN A 274 -2.60 6.62 14.37
CA ASN A 274 -2.28 7.88 15.03
C ASN A 274 -1.65 8.81 13.98
N GLY A 275 -2.45 9.75 13.47
CA GLY A 275 -2.02 10.75 12.50
C GLY A 275 -0.96 11.68 13.04
N SER A 276 -0.20 12.31 12.14
CA SER A 276 0.82 13.31 12.48
C SER A 276 0.28 14.74 12.53
N ASN A 277 -0.84 15.01 11.87
CA ASN A 277 -1.36 16.35 11.63
C ASN A 277 -2.32 16.77 12.74
N ASP A 278 -2.13 17.96 13.30
CA ASP A 278 -3.07 18.58 14.23
C ASP A 278 -4.26 19.14 13.44
N TYR A 279 -5.48 18.94 13.93
CA TYR A 279 -6.69 19.48 13.32
C TYR A 279 -7.28 20.58 14.19
N GLU A 280 -7.49 21.76 13.60
CA GLU A 280 -8.35 22.78 14.16
C GLU A 280 -9.79 22.42 13.82
N CYS A 281 -10.60 22.13 14.84
CA CYS A 281 -12.03 22.08 14.63
C CYS A 281 -12.51 23.51 14.40
N GLU A 282 -12.99 23.83 13.20
CA GLU A 282 -13.84 25.01 13.02
C GLU A 282 -15.11 24.76 13.84
N ILE A 283 -15.15 25.33 15.04
CA ILE A 283 -16.37 25.39 15.83
C ILE A 283 -17.32 26.30 15.05
N PHE A 284 -18.22 25.70 14.27
CA PHE A 284 -19.41 26.39 13.79
C PHE A 284 -20.28 26.67 15.01
N LEU A 285 -20.01 27.79 15.69
CA LEU A 285 -20.94 28.40 16.62
C LEU A 285 -22.18 28.79 15.81
N GLN A 286 -23.21 27.94 15.83
CA GLN A 286 -24.56 28.30 15.42
C GLN A 286 -25.24 29.12 16.52
#